data_AF-A0A355WET0-F1
#
_entry.id   AF-A0A355WET0-F1
#
_cell.length_a   1.000
_cell.length_b   1.000
_cell.length_c   1.000
_cell.angle_alpha   90.00
_cell.angle_beta   90.00
_cell.angle_gamma   90.00
#
_symmetry.space_group_name_H-M   'P 1'
#
loop_
_entity.id
_entity.type
_entity.pdbx_description
1 polymer ?
#
loop_
_entity_poly.entity_id
_entity_poly.type
_entity_poly.pdbx_seq_one_letter_code
_entity_poly.pdbx_strand_id
1 'polypeptide(L)' 'INGALTLSICGEHGGDPASIDFSREAGLDYVSCSPFRVPVARVAAAQSAIRSIKAKQPVTKVD' A
#
# COMPACT_ATOMS: atom_id res chain seq x y z
N ILE A 1 -22.42 7.24 -3.18
CA ILE A 1 -21.52 6.29 -2.50
C ILE A 1 -21.43 6.66 -1.03
N ASN A 2 -21.48 5.70 -0.11
CA ASN A 2 -21.40 5.99 1.32
C ASN A 2 -19.94 6.36 1.64
N GLY A 3 -19.66 7.60 2.03
CA GLY A 3 -18.30 8.17 2.11
C GLY A 3 -17.41 7.62 3.23
N ALA A 4 -17.91 6.64 4.00
CA ALA A 4 -17.25 6.04 5.15
C ALA A 4 -17.15 4.51 5.07
N LEU A 5 -17.28 3.92 3.87
CA LEU A 5 -17.15 2.48 3.70
C LEU A 5 -15.67 2.08 3.72
N THR A 6 -15.27 1.27 4.71
CA THR A 6 -13.92 0.69 4.76
C THR A 6 -13.80 -0.49 3.80
N LEU A 7 -12.77 -0.49 2.95
CA LEU A 7 -12.47 -1.50 1.94
C LEU A 7 -11.09 -2.11 2.18
N SER A 8 -10.96 -3.42 1.93
CA SER A 8 -9.71 -4.15 2.19
C SER A 8 -9.59 -5.41 1.33
N ILE A 9 -8.38 -5.98 1.34
CA ILE A 9 -8.07 -7.26 0.70
C ILE A 9 -7.53 -8.26 1.72
N CYS A 10 -7.90 -9.52 1.57
CA CYS A 10 -7.46 -10.63 2.42
C CYS A 10 -6.87 -11.78 1.60
N GLY A 11 -6.24 -12.73 2.30
CA GLY A 11 -5.67 -13.93 1.71
C GLY A 11 -4.20 -13.76 1.32
N GLU A 12 -3.77 -14.48 0.29
CA GLU A 12 -2.37 -14.48 -0.14
C GLU A 12 -1.90 -13.12 -0.67
N HIS A 13 -2.75 -12.47 -1.46
CA HIS A 13 -2.50 -11.12 -1.98
C HIS A 13 -2.29 -10.07 -0.87
N GLY A 14 -2.90 -10.26 0.29
CA GLY A 14 -2.70 -9.33 1.42
C GLY A 14 -1.29 -9.36 2.00
N GLY A 15 -0.47 -10.35 1.65
CA GLY A 15 0.93 -10.47 2.06
C GLY A 15 1.92 -10.44 0.89
N ASP A 16 1.45 -10.21 -0.33
CA ASP A 16 2.28 -10.08 -1.53
C ASP A 16 2.62 -8.59 -1.78
N PRO A 17 3.91 -8.20 -1.87
CA PRO A 17 4.29 -6.80 -2.02
C PRO A 17 3.71 -6.09 -3.25
N ALA A 18 3.57 -6.77 -4.40
CA ALA A 18 3.02 -6.16 -5.60
C ALA A 18 1.51 -5.88 -5.44
N SER A 19 0.79 -6.85 -4.86
CA SER A 19 -0.62 -6.72 -4.53
C SER A 19 -0.88 -5.61 -3.51
N ILE A 20 0.01 -5.41 -2.53
CA ILE A 20 -0.09 -4.32 -1.54
C ILE A 20 0.09 -2.95 -2.22
N ASP A 21 1.03 -2.83 -3.15
CA ASP A 21 1.26 -1.60 -3.93
C ASP A 21 0.00 -1.24 -4.73
N PHE A 22 -0.54 -2.21 -5.47
CA PHE A 22 -1.80 -2.06 -6.20
C PHE A 22 -2.96 -1.68 -5.28
N SER A 23 -3.09 -2.34 -4.14
CA SER A 23 -4.19 -2.08 -3.19
C SER A 23 -4.16 -0.65 -2.66
N ARG A 24 -2.96 -0.11 -2.39
CA ARG A 24 -2.77 1.27 -1.96
C ARG A 24 -3.12 2.26 -3.07
N GLU A 25 -2.72 1.98 -4.31
CA GLU A 25 -3.06 2.81 -5.47
C GLU A 25 -4.56 2.80 -5.77
N ALA A 26 -5.22 1.65 -5.57
CA ALA A 26 -6.66 1.48 -5.70
C ALA A 26 -7.48 2.12 -4.55
N GLY A 27 -6.82 2.63 -3.52
CA GLY A 27 -7.46 3.34 -2.41
C GLY A 27 -8.10 2.43 -1.36
N LEU A 28 -7.61 1.20 -1.18
CA LEU A 28 -8.02 0.34 -0.07
C LEU A 28 -7.45 0.86 1.26
N ASP A 29 -8.19 0.66 2.35
CA ASP A 29 -7.82 1.15 3.67
C ASP A 29 -6.79 0.26 4.36
N TYR A 30 -6.91 -1.07 4.20
CA TYR A 30 -5.99 -2.03 4.83
C TYR A 30 -5.85 -3.35 4.06
N VAL A 31 -4.85 -4.15 4.46
CA VAL A 31 -4.60 -5.51 3.97
C VAL A 31 -4.60 -6.50 5.14
N SER A 32 -5.04 -7.73 4.89
CA SER A 32 -5.06 -8.82 5.88
C SER A 32 -4.31 -10.04 5.33
N CYS A 33 -3.33 -10.54 6.10
CA CYS A 33 -2.49 -11.68 5.71
C CYS A 33 -2.23 -12.62 6.89
N SER A 34 -1.65 -13.79 6.61
CA SER A 34 -1.28 -14.74 7.66
C SER A 34 -0.28 -14.12 8.65
N PRO A 35 -0.28 -14.52 9.93
CA PRO A 35 0.57 -13.90 10.96
C PRO A 35 2.05 -13.80 10.58
N PHE A 36 2.59 -14.83 9.94
CA PHE A 36 3.98 -14.87 9.49
C PHE A 36 4.30 -13.88 8.36
N ARG A 37 3.30 -13.42 7.60
CA ARG A 37 3.45 -12.41 6.54
C ARG A 37 3.23 -10.98 7.02
N VAL A 38 2.73 -10.78 8.24
CA VAL A 38 2.51 -9.43 8.79
C VAL A 38 3.78 -8.55 8.73
N PRO A 39 4.99 -9.04 9.10
CA PRO A 39 6.20 -8.22 8.98
C PRO A 39 6.49 -7.80 7.52
N VAL A 40 6.33 -8.72 6.56
CA VAL A 40 6.52 -8.46 5.12
C VAL A 40 5.50 -7.44 4.63
N ALA A 41 4.22 -7.61 4.96
CA ALA A 41 3.15 -6.72 4.56
C ALA A 41 3.37 -5.29 5.08
N ARG A 42 3.84 -5.14 6.33
CA ARG A 42 4.17 -3.82 6.92
C ARG A 42 5.31 -3.12 6.17
N VAL A 43 6.38 -3.84 5.86
CA VAL A 43 7.51 -3.25 5.12
C VAL A 43 7.09 -2.90 3.69
N ALA A 44 6.35 -3.78 3.01
CA ALA A 44 5.83 -3.51 1.66
C ALA A 44 4.93 -2.27 1.62
N ALA A 45 4.00 -2.15 2.57
CA ALA A 45 3.14 -0.98 2.70
C ALA A 45 3.93 0.32 2.94
N ALA A 46 4.97 0.27 3.78
CA ALA A 46 5.86 1.41 4.02
C ALA A 46 6.65 1.81 2.76
N GLN A 47 7.22 0.84 2.04
CA GLN A 47 7.93 1.08 0.79
C GLN A 47 7.01 1.70 -0.26
N SER A 48 5.79 1.18 -0.41
CA SER A 48 4.76 1.72 -1.28
C SER A 48 4.45 3.19 -0.94
N ALA A 49 4.22 3.49 0.33
CA ALA A 49 3.98 4.85 0.80
C ALA A 49 5.13 5.81 0.49
N ILE A 50 6.39 5.39 0.70
CA ILE A 50 7.58 6.20 0.38
C ILE A 50 7.68 6.47 -1.13
N ARG A 51 7.45 5.45 -1.97
CA ARG A 51 7.44 5.61 -3.43
C ARG A 51 6.35 6.58 -3.87
N SER A 52 5.14 6.48 -3.32
CA SER A 52 4.04 7.42 -3.64
C SER A 52 4.38 8.86 -3.28
N ILE A 53 5.13 9.08 -2.19
CA ILE A 53 5.59 10.42 -1.79
C ILE A 53 6.65 10.93 -2.77
N LYS A 54 7.65 10.09 -3.12
CA LYS A 54 8.68 10.46 -4.11
C LYS A 54 8.09 10.82 -5.47
N ALA A 55 7.10 10.06 -5.94
CA ALA A 55 6.43 10.31 -7.21
C ALA A 55 5.65 11.64 -7.24
N LYS A 56 5.17 12.10 -6.07
CA LYS A 56 4.45 13.37 -5.93
C LYS A 56 5.36 14.58 -5.66
N GLN A 57 6.66 14.37 -5.40
CA GLN A 57 7.59 15.46 -5.20
C GLN A 57 7.92 16.09 -6.56
N PRO A 58 7.72 17.41 -6.75
CA PRO A 58 8.22 18.06 -7.95
C PRO A 58 9.75 17.93 -7.93
N VAL A 59 10.31 17.37 -9.00
CA VAL A 59 11.76 17.44 -9.24
C VAL A 59 12.10 18.92 -9.38
N THR A 60 12.54 19.55 -8.30
CA THR A 60 13.31 20.78 -8.40
C THR A 60 14.65 20.35 -8.96
N LYS A 61 14.85 20.56 -10.27
CA LYS A 61 16.19 20.59 -10.85
C LYS A 61 16.98 21.61 -10.02
N VAL A 62 17.97 21.12 -9.28
CA VAL A 62 19.01 21.98 -8.73
C VAL A 62 19.99 22.17 -9.87
N ASP A 63 19.79 23.27 -10.59
CA ASP A 63 20.78 23.81 -11.51
C ASP A 63 21.89 24.51 -10.70
#